data_AF-A0A3D0P1A8-F1
#
_entry.id   AF-A0A3D0P1A8-F1
#
_cell.length_a   1.000
_cell.length_b   1.000
_cell.length_c   1.000
_cell.angle_alpha   90.00
_cell.angle_beta   90.00
_cell.angle_gamma   90.00
#
_symmetry.space_group_name_H-M   'P 1'
#
loop_
_entity.id
_entity.type
_entity.pdbx_description
1 polymer ?
#
loop_
_entity_poly.entity_id
_entity_poly.type
_entity_poly.pdbx_seq_one_letter_code
_entity_poly.pdbx_strand_id
1 'polypeptide(L)'
;IGEDLGLLGPEHRPKDPAEVVPELNFRVANGGTIKVTGSLQGTDAVRIEKKAGDGEFTTAAFLTITPGEFPLTTTTPGAVERFALRAIFIRKNKDYGNFSPTYNVVVDSAA
;
A
#
# COMPACT_ATOMS: atom_id res chain seq x y z
N ILE A 1 -50.17 -13.38 7.71
CA ILE A 1 -49.55 -12.14 7.17
C ILE A 1 -48.49 -11.73 8.18
N GLY A 2 -47.23 -11.59 7.73
CA GLY A 2 -46.08 -11.29 8.58
C GLY A 2 -44.87 -12.06 8.08
N GLU A 3 -44.41 -11.71 6.88
CA GLU A 3 -43.20 -12.26 6.30
C GLU A 3 -42.00 -11.81 7.15
N ASP A 4 -41.31 -12.78 7.72
CA ASP A 4 -40.01 -12.63 8.35
C ASP A 4 -39.00 -12.24 7.26
N LEU A 5 -38.88 -10.93 7.02
CA LEU A 5 -37.84 -10.38 6.16
C LEU A 5 -36.53 -10.41 6.93
N GLY A 6 -35.93 -11.59 6.99
CA GLY A 6 -34.50 -11.76 7.26
C GLY A 6 -33.72 -11.00 6.20
N LEU A 7 -33.45 -9.71 6.46
CA LEU A 7 -32.42 -8.94 5.80
C LEU A 7 -31.08 -9.58 6.21
N LEU A 8 -30.73 -10.67 5.54
CA LEU A 8 -29.35 -11.10 5.40
C LEU A 8 -28.64 -9.96 4.67
N GLY A 9 -28.12 -8.99 5.43
CA GLY A 9 -27.15 -8.04 4.92
C GLY A 9 -26.04 -8.86 4.25
N PRO A 10 -25.44 -8.38 3.13
CA PRO A 10 -24.46 -9.16 2.41
C PRO A 10 -23.38 -9.59 3.39
N GLU A 11 -23.38 -10.90 3.71
CA GLU A 11 -22.41 -11.48 4.61
C GLU A 11 -21.07 -11.09 4.03
N HIS A 12 -20.35 -10.23 4.75
CA HIS A 12 -19.01 -9.81 4.40
C HIS A 12 -18.12 -11.02 4.65
N ARG A 13 -18.21 -12.02 3.76
CA ARG A 13 -17.36 -13.19 3.79
C ARG A 13 -15.94 -12.65 3.80
N PRO A 14 -15.12 -12.96 4.82
CA PRO A 14 -13.73 -12.58 4.79
C PRO A 14 -13.15 -13.17 3.51
N LYS A 15 -12.71 -12.31 2.59
CA LYS A 15 -12.00 -12.75 1.38
C LYS A 15 -10.86 -13.65 1.82
N ASP A 16 -10.70 -14.77 1.13
CA ASP A 16 -9.58 -15.68 1.40
C ASP A 16 -8.29 -14.85 1.34
N PRO A 17 -7.41 -14.94 2.36
CA PRO A 17 -6.18 -14.14 2.36
C PRO A 17 -5.37 -14.36 1.08
N ALA A 18 -5.39 -15.55 0.47
CA ALA A 18 -4.69 -15.81 -0.79
C ALA A 18 -5.24 -15.01 -1.99
N GLU A 19 -6.43 -14.44 -1.88
CA GLU A 19 -7.04 -13.60 -2.93
C GLU A 19 -6.96 -12.10 -2.60
N VAL A 20 -6.48 -11.75 -1.41
CA VAL A 20 -6.41 -10.38 -0.94
C VAL A 20 -5.08 -9.76 -1.38
N VAL A 21 -5.18 -8.80 -2.31
CA VAL A 21 -4.05 -8.02 -2.84
C VAL A 21 -4.35 -6.53 -2.67
N PRO A 22 -3.41 -5.71 -2.19
CA PRO A 22 -3.58 -4.26 -2.19
C PRO A 22 -3.61 -3.69 -3.60
N GLU A 23 -4.71 -3.02 -3.92
CA GLU A 23 -4.85 -2.24 -5.15
C GLU A 23 -4.57 -0.77 -4.82
N LEU A 24 -3.31 -0.38 -4.98
CA LEU A 24 -2.83 0.96 -4.67
C LEU A 24 -2.39 1.70 -5.93
N ASN A 25 -2.44 3.02 -5.86
CA ASN A 25 -1.81 3.91 -6.81
C ASN A 25 -0.76 4.77 -6.08
N PHE A 26 0.43 4.83 -6.66
CA PHE A 26 1.55 5.61 -6.14
C PHE A 26 1.81 6.78 -7.08
N ARG A 27 1.84 7.99 -6.53
CA ARG A 27 2.18 9.20 -7.26
C ARG A 27 3.28 9.95 -6.54
N VAL A 28 4.32 10.29 -7.28
CA VAL A 28 5.39 11.16 -6.78
C VAL A 28 4.87 12.60 -6.76
N ALA A 29 4.92 13.23 -5.59
CA ALA A 29 4.69 14.64 -5.37
C ALA A 29 6.03 15.38 -5.25
N ASN A 30 5.99 16.72 -5.29
CA ASN A 30 7.19 17.54 -5.16
C ASN A 30 7.96 17.24 -3.88
N GLY A 31 9.30 17.25 -3.98
CA GLY A 31 10.20 17.01 -2.85
C GLY A 31 10.35 15.54 -2.47
N GLY A 32 10.01 14.60 -3.35
CA GLY A 32 10.19 13.16 -3.11
C GLY A 32 9.14 12.53 -2.19
N THR A 33 8.03 13.22 -1.92
CA THR A 33 6.90 12.65 -1.19
C THR A 33 6.10 11.71 -2.10
N ILE A 34 5.79 10.51 -1.61
CA ILE A 34 4.95 9.55 -2.31
C ILE A 34 3.53 9.64 -1.76
N LYS A 35 2.59 10.02 -2.64
CA LYS A 35 1.15 9.94 -2.39
C LYS A 35 0.66 8.55 -2.73
N VAL A 36 -0.07 7.95 -1.80
CA VAL A 36 -0.64 6.61 -1.93
C VAL A 36 -2.15 6.73 -1.82
N THR A 37 -2.85 6.31 -2.86
CA THR A 37 -4.32 6.21 -2.88
C THR A 37 -4.71 4.74 -3.09
N GLY A 38 -5.87 4.36 -2.59
CA GLY A 38 -6.36 2.98 -2.66
C GLY A 38 -7.29 2.64 -1.50
N SER A 39 -7.71 1.39 -1.42
CA SER A 39 -8.59 0.90 -0.36
C SER A 39 -7.82 0.00 0.60
N LEU A 40 -8.05 0.16 1.91
CA LEU A 40 -7.56 -0.76 2.95
C LEU A 40 -8.38 -2.05 3.04
N GLN A 41 -9.49 -2.19 2.31
CA GLN A 41 -10.30 -3.41 2.25
C GLN A 41 -10.66 -4.00 3.63
N GLY A 42 -10.88 -3.15 4.65
CA GLY A 42 -11.22 -3.57 6.01
C GLY A 42 -10.06 -4.12 6.84
N THR A 43 -8.80 -3.91 6.42
CA THR A 43 -7.60 -4.23 7.19
C THR A 43 -7.14 -3.05 8.05
N ASP A 44 -6.25 -3.31 9.02
CA ASP A 44 -5.80 -2.31 9.99
C ASP A 44 -4.80 -1.30 9.38
N ALA A 45 -3.95 -1.77 8.46
CA ALA A 45 -2.97 -0.93 7.77
C ALA A 45 -2.52 -1.56 6.45
N VAL A 46 -1.67 -0.85 5.73
CA VAL A 46 -0.89 -1.37 4.62
C VAL A 46 0.60 -1.06 4.84
N ARG A 47 1.45 -2.09 4.75
CA ARG A 47 2.90 -1.93 4.76
C ARG A 47 3.37 -1.72 3.33
N ILE A 48 4.14 -0.67 3.12
CA ILE A 48 4.78 -0.36 1.85
C ILE A 48 6.25 -0.70 1.97
N GLU A 49 6.76 -1.44 0.99
CA GLU A 49 8.16 -1.77 0.85
C GLU A 49 8.73 -1.11 -0.40
N LYS A 50 9.98 -0.67 -0.30
CA LYS A 50 10.75 -0.07 -1.38
C LYS A 50 11.98 -0.91 -1.69
N LYS A 51 12.40 -0.88 -2.96
CA LYS A 51 13.70 -1.36 -3.42
C LYS A 51 14.33 -0.30 -4.33
N ALA A 52 15.60 0.02 -4.10
CA ALA A 52 16.41 0.82 -5.02
C ALA A 52 17.27 -0.12 -5.87
N GLY A 53 17.27 0.04 -7.20
CA GLY A 53 18.04 -0.81 -8.13
C GLY A 53 17.82 -2.32 -7.92
N ASP A 54 18.93 -3.05 -7.83
CA ASP A 54 18.99 -4.51 -7.58
C ASP A 54 19.04 -4.89 -6.10
N GLY A 55 18.79 -3.95 -5.19
CA GLY A 55 18.80 -4.20 -3.74
C GLY A 55 17.64 -5.09 -3.25
N GLU A 56 17.48 -5.20 -1.94
CA GLU A 56 16.35 -5.90 -1.34
C GLU A 56 15.16 -4.98 -1.08
N PHE A 57 13.96 -5.56 -0.98
CA PHE A 57 12.79 -4.83 -0.52
C PHE A 57 12.92 -4.55 0.98
N THR A 58 12.77 -3.29 1.35
CA THR A 58 12.84 -2.79 2.73
C THR A 58 11.59 -2.00 3.06
N THR A 59 11.15 -2.01 4.32
CA THR A 59 9.97 -1.25 4.74
C THR A 59 10.19 0.25 4.54
N ALA A 60 9.31 0.88 3.77
CA ALA A 60 9.31 2.31 3.53
C ALA A 60 8.32 3.05 4.44
N ALA A 61 7.11 2.49 4.63
CA ALA A 61 6.05 3.12 5.40
C ALA A 61 4.99 2.11 5.87
N PHE A 62 4.24 2.50 6.89
CA PHE A 62 2.97 1.90 7.27
C PHE A 62 1.88 2.95 7.17
N LEU A 63 0.84 2.70 6.39
CA LEU A 63 -0.31 3.59 6.27
C LEU A 63 -1.53 2.93 6.90
N THR A 64 -2.07 3.55 7.95
CA THR A 64 -3.32 3.14 8.62
C THR A 64 -4.56 3.80 8.01
N ILE A 65 -4.36 4.77 7.11
CA ILE A 65 -5.41 5.45 6.36
C ILE A 65 -4.97 5.67 4.92
N THR A 66 -5.93 5.67 4.00
CA THR A 66 -5.73 6.06 2.59
C THR A 66 -6.79 7.10 2.19
N PRO A 67 -6.44 8.15 1.43
CA PRO A 67 -5.10 8.47 0.92
C PRO A 67 -4.10 8.82 2.03
N GLY A 68 -2.85 8.41 1.85
CA GLY A 68 -1.75 8.67 2.77
C GLY A 68 -0.51 9.11 2.03
N GLU A 69 0.45 9.68 2.76
CA GLU A 69 1.69 10.21 2.18
C GLU A 69 2.88 9.77 3.03
N PHE A 70 4.01 9.51 2.38
CA PHE A 70 5.27 9.27 3.07
C PHE A 70 6.44 9.84 2.26
N PRO A 71 7.49 10.37 2.91
CA PRO A 71 8.68 10.83 2.22
C PRO A 71 9.48 9.62 1.72
N LEU A 72 9.96 9.69 0.48
CA LEU A 72 10.89 8.72 -0.09
C LEU A 72 12.18 9.44 -0.45
N THR A 73 13.22 9.23 0.35
CA THR A 73 14.53 9.82 0.12
C THR A 73 15.38 8.97 -0.82
N THR A 74 16.09 9.64 -1.72
CA THR A 74 17.13 9.02 -2.56
C THR A 74 18.37 8.72 -1.72
N THR A 75 19.14 7.71 -2.11
CA THR A 75 20.41 7.39 -1.43
C THR A 75 21.42 8.53 -1.54
N THR A 76 21.43 9.23 -2.67
CA THR A 76 22.23 10.45 -2.89
C THR A 76 21.30 11.67 -2.94
N PRO A 77 21.46 12.64 -2.02
CA PRO A 77 20.69 13.89 -2.06
C PRO A 77 20.89 14.62 -3.40
N GLY A 78 19.81 15.17 -3.98
CA GLY A 78 19.86 15.84 -5.28
C GLY A 78 19.97 14.90 -6.49
N ALA A 79 20.01 13.59 -6.29
CA ALA A 79 20.01 12.62 -7.38
C ALA A 79 18.58 12.19 -7.73
N VAL A 80 18.42 11.79 -8.99
CA VAL A 80 17.22 11.10 -9.47
C VAL A 80 17.42 9.59 -9.30
N GLU A 81 16.54 8.95 -8.55
CA GLU A 81 16.62 7.51 -8.27
C GLU A 81 15.30 6.79 -8.61
N ARG A 82 15.42 5.55 -9.09
CA ARG A 82 14.28 4.69 -9.40
C ARG A 82 14.03 3.73 -8.26
N PHE A 83 12.80 3.72 -7.76
CA PHE A 83 12.36 2.79 -6.74
C PHE A 83 11.28 1.85 -7.26
N ALA A 84 11.37 0.59 -6.85
CA ALA A 84 10.31 -0.37 -7.00
C ALA A 84 9.53 -0.43 -5.68
N LEU A 85 8.23 -0.15 -5.71
CA LEU A 85 7.34 -0.16 -4.56
C LEU A 85 6.41 -1.37 -4.63
N ARG A 86 6.18 -2.04 -3.50
CA ARG A 86 5.12 -3.04 -3.34
C ARG A 86 4.47 -2.87 -1.99
N ALA A 87 3.28 -3.42 -1.82
CA ALA A 87 2.54 -3.28 -0.58
C ALA A 87 1.88 -4.59 -0.17
N ILE A 88 1.66 -4.77 1.13
CA ILE A 88 0.89 -5.88 1.70
C ILE A 88 -0.01 -5.35 2.80
N PHE A 89 -1.23 -5.87 2.92
CA PHE A 89 -2.09 -5.47 4.03
C PHE A 89 -1.57 -6.01 5.34
N ILE A 90 -1.87 -5.28 6.41
CA ILE A 90 -1.58 -5.68 7.78
C ILE A 90 -2.91 -5.83 8.50
N ARG A 91 -3.13 -7.00 9.09
CA ARG A 91 -4.29 -7.29 9.93
C ARG A 91 -3.83 -7.86 11.27
N LYS A 92 -4.26 -7.27 12.39
CA LYS A 92 -3.84 -7.66 13.75
C LYS A 92 -2.31 -7.78 13.89
N ASN A 93 -1.57 -6.81 13.34
CA ASN A 93 -0.09 -6.76 13.35
C ASN A 93 0.61 -7.91 12.60
N LYS A 94 -0.06 -8.55 11.64
CA LYS A 94 0.53 -9.57 10.76
C LYS A 94 0.23 -9.27 9.30
N ASP A 95 1.12 -9.73 8.43
CA ASP A 95 0.94 -9.70 6.98
C ASP A 95 -0.34 -10.45 6.61
N TYR A 96 -1.19 -9.82 5.81
CA TYR A 96 -2.48 -10.32 5.39
C TYR A 96 -2.59 -10.31 3.87
N GLY A 97 -2.62 -11.51 3.31
CA GLY A 97 -2.71 -11.77 1.89
C GLY A 97 -1.39 -11.66 1.15
N ASN A 98 -1.43 -11.19 -0.10
CA ASN A 98 -0.28 -11.16 -0.99
C ASN A 98 0.24 -9.74 -1.19
N PHE A 99 1.49 -9.66 -1.66
CA PHE A 99 2.03 -8.42 -2.15
C PHE A 99 1.27 -7.94 -3.38
N SER A 100 1.07 -6.62 -3.46
CA SER A 100 0.63 -5.94 -4.67
C SER A 100 1.61 -6.16 -5.83
N PRO A 101 1.21 -5.86 -7.06
CA PRO A 101 2.16 -5.65 -8.15
C PRO A 101 3.27 -4.67 -7.73
N THR A 102 4.42 -4.78 -8.41
CA THR A 102 5.51 -3.83 -8.20
C THR A 102 5.25 -2.57 -9.03
N TYR A 103 5.24 -1.43 -8.38
CA TYR A 103 5.07 -0.11 -8.99
C TYR A 103 6.41 0.60 -9.05
N ASN A 104 6.87 0.92 -10.26
CA ASN A 104 8.12 1.65 -10.42
C ASN A 104 7.86 3.16 -10.37
N VAL A 105 8.58 3.86 -9.50
CA VAL A 105 8.52 5.32 -9.36
C VAL A 105 9.90 5.92 -9.54
N VAL A 106 9.96 7.14 -10.08
CA VAL A 106 11.18 7.91 -10.22
C VAL A 106 11.09 9.09 -9.27
N VAL A 107 12.03 9.18 -8.33
CA VAL A 107 12.06 10.25 -7.33
C VAL A 107 13.26 11.13 -7.58
N ASP A 108 12.99 12.43 -7.58
CA ASP A 108 13.98 13.50 -7.49
C ASP A 108 13.90 14.07 -6.07
N SER A 109 14.91 13.78 -5.25
CA SER A 109 15.01 14.45 -3.95
C SER A 109 15.57 15.84 -4.21
N ALA A 110 14.80 16.88 -3.87
CA ALA A 110 15.34 18.25 -3.89
C ALA A 110 16.61 18.30 -3.04
N ALA A 111 17.68 18.86 -3.61
CA ALA A 111 18.98 19.04 -2.97
C ALA A 111 18.92 20.02 -1.78
#